data_AF-A0A9E4EA37-F1
#
_entry.id   AF-A0A9E4EA37-F1
#
_cell.length_a   1.000
_cell.length_b   1.000
_cell.length_c   1.000
_cell.angle_alpha   90.00
_cell.angle_beta   90.00
_cell.angle_gamma   90.00
#
_symmetry.space_group_name_H-M   'P 1'
#
loop_
_entity.id
_entity.type
_entity.pdbx_description
1 polymer ?
#
loop_
_entity_poly.entity_id
_entity_poly.type
_entity_poly.pdbx_seq_one_letter_code
_entity_poly.pdbx_strand_id
1 'polypeptide(L)'
;MKKRNRYHKRILPRKRRSVVEYIGNYRRILFTTLLLGVFLSGFLTSFGGDGEQTPTASAEYTFDQYEIVTGTAKRQTVLTGFLLDGDFAELGVVYIDENADRRLRIYAFGNDTWTPKLDVTLRPEVLFIDVANINGRDRLITYERDRLNWYDPESSTHHVLAEVPSNFKPPRSGEIPHVDITRDVNADKRDDFVVPDSDGFWVSIQMNDGTFADPVKLGPPTEMERILGADGYRYDPWSQSRIYEVDYNRDGRTDLVFWNEDHFEVHLQDESGLFTLNAKTFTTNVAFDSDRLSLLTTADMTGRVLHALADLNGDGIADLVIFKLSGEDISKKHSNYEVHFGAPTPNGSIVFSRDVDLKFQSDEKIQLGMDRHDFNRDGQVDLMITTINLEFL
;
A
#
# COMPACT_ATOMS: atom_id res chain seq x y z
N MET A 1 -10.48 19.94 -71.75
CA MET A 1 -9.92 21.06 -70.95
C MET A 1 -10.15 20.78 -69.46
N LYS A 2 -9.08 20.78 -68.66
CA LYS A 2 -9.06 20.46 -67.20
C LYS A 2 -9.72 21.56 -66.36
N LYS A 3 -10.45 21.18 -65.29
CA LYS A 3 -10.63 21.90 -63.99
C LYS A 3 -11.25 20.91 -62.97
N ARG A 4 -10.47 20.15 -62.20
CA ARG A 4 -9.98 20.39 -60.82
C ARG A 4 -11.03 20.91 -59.82
N ASN A 5 -11.53 19.97 -59.02
CA ASN A 5 -12.14 20.13 -57.69
C ASN A 5 -11.15 20.73 -56.68
N ARG A 6 -11.62 21.59 -55.77
CA ARG A 6 -11.45 21.41 -54.31
C ARG A 6 -12.21 22.48 -53.50
N TYR A 7 -12.95 21.95 -52.53
CA TYR A 7 -13.80 22.61 -51.56
C TYR A 7 -13.04 23.57 -50.63
N HIS A 8 -13.64 24.73 -50.38
CA HIS A 8 -13.38 25.55 -49.19
C HIS A 8 -14.27 25.04 -48.05
N LYS A 9 -13.67 24.62 -46.92
CA LYS A 9 -14.38 24.55 -45.64
C LYS A 9 -13.76 25.55 -44.67
N ARG A 10 -14.59 26.53 -44.32
CA ARG A 10 -14.35 27.54 -43.29
C ARG A 10 -14.19 26.87 -41.93
N ILE A 11 -13.23 27.39 -41.17
CA ILE A 11 -12.98 27.13 -39.76
C ILE A 11 -14.10 27.79 -38.94
N LEU A 12 -14.72 27.03 -38.04
CA LEU A 12 -15.57 27.52 -36.93
C LEU A 12 -15.10 26.83 -35.64
N PRO A 13 -15.09 27.52 -34.49
CA PRO A 13 -14.47 27.05 -33.26
C PRO A 13 -15.34 26.00 -32.56
N ARG A 14 -14.70 24.92 -32.10
CA ARG A 14 -15.35 23.88 -31.27
C ARG A 14 -15.55 24.44 -29.86
N LYS A 15 -16.82 24.58 -29.45
CA LYS A 15 -17.22 24.92 -28.08
C LYS A 15 -16.58 23.95 -27.07
N ARG A 16 -15.88 24.48 -26.07
CA ARG A 16 -15.58 23.78 -24.81
C ARG A 16 -16.91 23.35 -24.17
N ARG A 17 -17.11 22.04 -23.96
CA ARG A 17 -18.13 21.54 -23.03
C ARG A 17 -17.47 21.39 -21.66
N SER A 18 -18.16 21.92 -20.66
CA SER A 18 -17.77 22.00 -19.25
C SER A 18 -17.79 20.63 -18.57
N VAL A 19 -16.84 20.43 -17.66
CA VAL A 19 -16.53 19.23 -16.84
C VAL A 19 -17.66 18.79 -15.88
N VAL A 20 -18.81 19.45 -15.87
CA VAL A 20 -19.83 19.30 -14.81
C VAL A 20 -20.87 18.19 -15.10
N GLU A 21 -20.90 17.59 -16.29
CA GLU A 21 -21.89 16.54 -16.63
C GLU A 21 -21.45 15.08 -16.37
N TYR A 22 -20.22 14.84 -15.90
CA TYR A 22 -19.70 13.46 -15.71
C TYR A 22 -19.92 12.85 -14.31
N ILE A 23 -20.48 13.61 -13.35
CA ILE A 23 -20.57 13.20 -11.94
C ILE A 23 -21.85 12.39 -11.63
N GLY A 24 -22.79 12.27 -12.57
CA GLY A 24 -24.13 11.71 -12.31
C GLY A 24 -24.25 10.18 -12.27
N ASN A 25 -23.31 9.40 -12.81
CA ASN A 25 -23.50 7.96 -13.07
C ASN A 25 -22.63 7.00 -12.25
N TYR A 26 -21.82 7.49 -11.31
CA TYR A 26 -20.90 6.65 -10.50
C TYR A 26 -21.58 5.84 -9.37
N ARG A 27 -22.90 5.64 -9.40
CA ARG A 27 -23.66 5.13 -8.24
C ARG A 27 -24.18 3.70 -8.31
N ARG A 28 -23.84 2.90 -9.31
CA ARG A 28 -24.24 1.48 -9.33
C ARG A 28 -23.14 0.62 -9.92
N ILE A 29 -22.85 -0.48 -9.21
CA ILE A 29 -21.81 -1.50 -9.44
C ILE A 29 -20.52 -1.19 -8.65
N LEU A 30 -20.61 -1.24 -7.32
CA LEU A 30 -19.50 -1.74 -6.50
C LEU A 30 -19.76 -3.22 -6.30
N PHE A 31 -18.92 -4.09 -6.86
CA PHE A 31 -18.82 -5.47 -6.39
C PHE A 31 -18.09 -5.44 -5.04
N THR A 32 -18.81 -5.68 -3.96
CA THR A 32 -18.20 -6.00 -2.66
C THR A 32 -17.73 -7.44 -2.72
N THR A 33 -16.44 -7.64 -3.00
CA THR A 33 -15.80 -8.95 -2.84
C THR A 33 -15.38 -9.09 -1.38
N LEU A 34 -16.06 -9.94 -0.64
CA LEU A 34 -15.62 -10.37 0.69
C LEU A 34 -14.49 -11.39 0.48
N LEU A 35 -13.24 -10.99 0.72
CA LEU A 35 -12.09 -11.88 0.69
C LEU A 35 -12.09 -12.70 1.99
N LEU A 36 -12.53 -13.96 1.91
CA LEU A 36 -12.27 -14.95 2.95
C LEU A 36 -10.95 -15.64 2.59
N GLY A 37 -9.86 -15.26 3.26
CA GLY A 37 -8.57 -15.92 3.10
C GLY A 37 -8.62 -17.31 3.73
N VAL A 38 -8.59 -18.35 2.91
CA VAL A 38 -8.27 -19.71 3.38
C VAL A 38 -6.77 -19.91 3.16
N PHE A 39 -6.00 -19.92 4.24
CA PHE A 39 -4.57 -20.23 4.20
C PHE A 39 -4.38 -21.74 4.07
N LEU A 40 -3.92 -22.19 2.90
CA LEU A 40 -3.24 -23.48 2.77
C LEU A 40 -1.76 -23.20 2.51
N SER A 41 -0.94 -23.38 3.53
CA SER A 41 0.52 -23.41 3.37
C SER A 41 0.93 -24.76 2.77
N GLY A 42 1.48 -24.71 1.56
CA GLY A 42 2.15 -25.84 0.92
C GLY A 42 3.61 -25.49 0.68
N PHE A 43 4.53 -26.13 1.40
CA PHE A 43 5.96 -26.02 1.12
C PHE A 43 6.30 -26.83 -0.14
N LEU A 44 6.92 -26.18 -1.14
CA LEU A 44 7.63 -26.87 -2.22
C LEU A 44 9.12 -26.89 -1.84
N THR A 45 9.60 -28.02 -1.34
CA THR A 45 11.03 -28.30 -1.24
C THR A 45 11.53 -28.82 -2.59
N SER A 46 12.66 -28.31 -3.08
CA SER A 46 13.28 -28.83 -4.30
C SER A 46 13.84 -30.23 -4.04
N PHE A 47 13.42 -31.22 -4.81
CA PHE A 47 13.95 -32.58 -4.74
C PHE A 47 15.30 -32.69 -5.45
N GLY A 48 16.31 -33.14 -4.71
CA GLY A 48 17.56 -33.66 -5.24
C GLY A 48 18.10 -34.75 -4.30
N GLY A 49 17.72 -36.00 -4.54
CA GLY A 49 18.27 -37.18 -3.86
C GLY A 49 17.20 -38.19 -3.44
N ASP A 50 17.25 -39.38 -4.05
CA ASP A 50 16.30 -40.48 -3.88
C ASP A 50 16.00 -40.82 -2.42
N GLY A 51 14.72 -40.68 -2.08
CA GLY A 51 14.08 -41.12 -0.87
C GLY A 51 12.66 -40.61 -0.87
N GLU A 52 11.68 -41.48 -1.12
CA GLU A 52 10.25 -41.19 -0.95
C GLU A 52 10.00 -40.82 0.52
N GLN A 53 10.22 -39.55 0.88
CA GLN A 53 9.57 -38.95 2.02
C GLN A 53 8.22 -38.43 1.53
N THR A 54 7.19 -39.23 1.79
CA THR A 54 5.81 -38.78 1.80
C THR A 54 5.76 -37.43 2.52
N PRO A 55 5.25 -36.35 1.92
CA PRO A 55 5.16 -35.07 2.61
C PRO A 55 4.35 -35.30 3.89
N THR A 56 4.99 -35.08 5.03
CA THR A 56 4.34 -35.12 6.34
C THR A 56 3.19 -34.12 6.28
N ALA A 57 1.95 -34.59 6.52
CA ALA A 57 0.78 -33.71 6.56
C ALA A 57 1.11 -32.50 7.43
N SER A 58 0.91 -31.29 6.90
CA SER A 58 1.09 -30.07 7.69
C SER A 58 0.19 -30.18 8.92
N ALA A 59 0.74 -29.84 10.09
CA ALA A 59 -0.06 -29.80 11.31
C ALA A 59 -1.26 -28.89 11.06
N GLU A 60 -2.46 -29.41 11.32
CA GLU A 60 -3.69 -28.64 11.18
C GLU A 60 -3.63 -27.49 12.20
N TYR A 61 -3.50 -26.25 11.71
CA TYR A 61 -3.51 -25.08 12.59
C TYR A 61 -4.91 -24.92 13.17
N THR A 62 -5.05 -25.18 14.47
CA THR A 62 -6.28 -24.88 15.21
C THR A 62 -6.23 -23.44 15.71
N PHE A 63 -7.26 -22.66 15.41
CA PHE A 63 -7.40 -21.29 15.90
C PHE A 63 -8.47 -21.23 16.99
N ASP A 64 -8.17 -20.55 18.09
CA ASP A 64 -9.21 -20.14 19.02
C ASP A 64 -9.98 -18.98 18.39
N GLN A 65 -11.32 -19.08 18.42
CA GLN A 65 -12.20 -18.05 17.88
C GLN A 65 -12.85 -17.27 19.02
N TYR A 66 -12.75 -15.95 18.94
CA TYR A 66 -13.40 -15.03 19.88
C TYR A 66 -14.34 -14.10 19.11
N GLU A 67 -15.54 -13.88 19.66
CA GLU A 67 -16.50 -12.90 19.15
C GLU A 67 -16.54 -11.68 20.08
N ILE A 68 -16.40 -10.49 19.49
CA ILE A 68 -16.35 -9.23 20.23
C ILE A 68 -17.46 -8.32 19.71
N VAL A 69 -18.38 -7.93 20.60
CA VAL A 69 -19.45 -7.00 20.25
C VAL A 69 -18.96 -5.56 20.45
N THR A 70 -18.75 -4.85 19.35
CA THR A 70 -18.20 -3.47 19.34
C THR A 70 -19.27 -2.37 19.40
N GLY A 71 -20.55 -2.73 19.34
CA GLY A 71 -21.68 -1.80 19.30
C GLY A 71 -22.08 -1.41 17.88
N THR A 72 -23.01 -0.45 17.76
CA THR A 72 -23.54 0.00 16.45
C THR A 72 -22.98 1.37 16.11
N ALA A 73 -22.37 1.51 14.94
CA ALA A 73 -22.02 2.79 14.33
C ALA A 73 -22.22 2.69 12.82
N LYS A 74 -22.37 3.84 12.15
CA LYS A 74 -22.47 3.87 10.68
C LYS A 74 -21.26 3.18 10.03
N ARG A 75 -20.07 3.40 10.62
CA ARG A 75 -18.80 2.76 10.28
C ARG A 75 -17.90 2.68 11.50
N GLN A 76 -17.03 1.67 11.51
CA GLN A 76 -16.00 1.47 12.51
C GLN A 76 -14.69 1.19 11.80
N THR A 77 -13.62 1.74 12.35
CA THR A 77 -12.24 1.43 11.97
C THR A 77 -11.63 0.62 13.10
N VAL A 78 -11.04 -0.52 12.76
CA VAL A 78 -10.39 -1.41 13.72
C VAL A 78 -8.91 -1.48 13.39
N LEU A 79 -8.09 -1.19 14.40
CA LEU A 79 -6.63 -1.28 14.37
C LEU A 79 -6.14 -2.17 15.51
N THR A 80 -4.93 -2.68 15.36
CA THR A 80 -4.26 -3.51 16.38
C THR A 80 -2.94 -2.89 16.75
N GLY A 81 -2.55 -2.96 18.02
CA GLY A 81 -1.24 -2.51 18.49
C GLY A 81 -1.06 -2.72 19.99
N PHE A 82 0.17 -2.67 20.47
CA PHE A 82 0.51 -2.75 21.89
C PHE A 82 0.33 -1.38 22.59
N LEU A 83 -0.93 -0.95 22.70
CA LEU A 83 -1.34 0.37 23.18
C LEU A 83 -1.35 0.50 24.71
N LEU A 84 -1.45 -0.61 25.45
CA LEU A 84 -1.53 -0.64 26.93
C LEU A 84 -0.37 -1.38 27.62
N ASP A 85 0.79 -1.49 26.97
CA ASP A 85 2.01 -2.16 27.49
C ASP A 85 1.80 -3.63 27.95
N GLY A 86 1.01 -4.41 27.20
CA GLY A 86 0.73 -5.81 27.48
C GLY A 86 1.54 -6.81 26.64
N ASP A 87 1.35 -8.10 26.93
CA ASP A 87 1.92 -9.22 26.13
C ASP A 87 1.13 -9.49 24.84
N PHE A 88 -0.06 -8.90 24.70
CA PHE A 88 -0.94 -9.04 23.55
C PHE A 88 -1.29 -7.67 22.98
N ALA A 89 -1.35 -7.58 21.66
CA ALA A 89 -1.86 -6.38 20.99
C ALA A 89 -3.35 -6.18 21.33
N GLU A 90 -3.71 -4.94 21.65
CA GLU A 90 -5.09 -4.53 21.84
C GLU A 90 -5.82 -4.32 20.51
N LEU A 91 -7.15 -4.31 20.56
CA LEU A 91 -8.01 -3.86 19.47
C LEU A 91 -8.50 -2.44 19.76
N GLY A 92 -8.07 -1.48 18.95
CA GLY A 92 -8.60 -0.13 18.93
C GLY A 92 -9.76 -0.02 17.95
N VAL A 93 -10.96 0.29 18.45
CA VAL A 93 -12.16 0.52 17.65
C VAL A 93 -12.50 2.00 17.67
N VAL A 94 -12.41 2.63 16.50
CA VAL A 94 -12.67 4.06 16.32
C VAL A 94 -13.90 4.26 15.45
N TYR A 95 -14.78 5.17 15.88
CA TYR A 95 -16.03 5.43 15.19
C TYR A 95 -16.56 6.84 15.46
N ILE A 96 -17.55 7.25 14.67
CA ILE A 96 -18.34 8.47 14.92
C ILE A 96 -19.72 8.02 15.42
N ASP A 97 -20.13 8.51 16.59
CA ASP A 97 -21.41 8.15 17.19
C ASP A 97 -22.58 9.01 16.66
N GLU A 98 -23.78 8.78 17.20
CA GLU A 98 -24.99 9.49 16.79
C GLU A 98 -24.97 11.00 17.12
N ASN A 99 -24.15 11.42 18.09
CA ASN A 99 -23.94 12.82 18.46
C ASN A 99 -22.84 13.49 17.62
N ALA A 100 -22.28 12.76 16.65
CA ALA A 100 -21.10 13.14 15.87
C ALA A 100 -19.81 13.22 16.71
N ASP A 101 -19.78 12.62 17.90
CA ASP A 101 -18.56 12.50 18.69
C ASP A 101 -17.66 11.41 18.10
N ARG A 102 -16.36 11.72 18.06
CA ARG A 102 -15.32 10.79 17.63
C ARG A 102 -14.94 9.93 18.83
N ARG A 103 -15.21 8.63 18.79
CA ARG A 103 -15.01 7.71 19.91
C ARG A 103 -13.84 6.77 19.62
N LEU A 104 -13.06 6.48 20.66
CA LEU A 104 -12.08 5.40 20.69
C LEU A 104 -12.47 4.44 21.82
N ARG A 105 -12.57 3.15 21.49
CA ARG A 105 -12.68 2.08 22.47
C ARG A 105 -11.53 1.11 22.31
N ILE A 106 -10.82 0.79 23.40
CA ILE A 106 -9.73 -0.18 23.39
C ILE A 106 -10.20 -1.44 24.09
N TYR A 107 -10.03 -2.59 23.44
CA TYR A 107 -10.26 -3.92 24.01
C TYR A 107 -8.92 -4.61 24.21
N ALA A 108 -8.70 -5.18 25.40
CA ALA A 108 -7.52 -5.98 25.69
C ALA A 108 -7.92 -7.43 25.93
N PHE A 109 -7.05 -8.34 25.48
CA PHE A 109 -7.19 -9.77 25.72
C PHE A 109 -6.55 -10.15 27.05
N GLY A 110 -7.26 -10.92 27.86
CA GLY A 110 -6.74 -11.46 29.10
C GLY A 110 -7.74 -12.38 29.79
N ASN A 111 -7.24 -13.43 30.45
CA ASN A 111 -8.05 -14.51 31.02
C ASN A 111 -8.97 -15.16 29.97
N ASP A 112 -8.41 -15.48 28.80
CA ASP A 112 -9.11 -16.11 27.67
C ASP A 112 -10.37 -15.36 27.20
N THR A 113 -10.39 -14.03 27.33
CA THR A 113 -11.49 -13.19 26.88
C THR A 113 -11.03 -11.78 26.50
N TRP A 114 -11.78 -11.14 25.61
CA TRP A 114 -11.63 -9.73 25.28
C TRP A 114 -12.48 -8.87 26.22
N THR A 115 -11.90 -7.83 26.79
CA THR A 115 -12.62 -6.88 27.66
C THR A 115 -12.34 -5.45 27.27
N PRO A 116 -13.36 -4.55 27.28
CA PRO A 116 -13.12 -3.14 27.06
C PRO A 116 -12.32 -2.56 28.24
N LYS A 117 -11.24 -1.84 27.93
CA LYS A 117 -10.36 -1.17 28.90
C LYS A 117 -10.48 0.36 28.87
N LEU A 118 -10.79 0.91 27.71
CA LEU A 118 -10.91 2.35 27.49
C LEU A 118 -12.13 2.64 26.63
N ASP A 119 -12.87 3.71 26.93
CA ASP A 119 -13.94 4.26 26.08
C ASP A 119 -13.98 5.79 26.23
N VAL A 120 -13.44 6.50 25.25
CA VAL A 120 -13.14 7.94 25.33
C VAL A 120 -13.60 8.69 24.08
N THR A 121 -13.79 10.01 24.22
CA THR A 121 -13.97 10.91 23.08
C THR A 121 -12.60 11.41 22.62
N LEU A 122 -12.25 11.15 21.37
CA LEU A 122 -11.14 11.80 20.67
C LEU A 122 -11.51 13.24 20.29
N ARG A 123 -10.50 14.07 20.04
CA ARG A 123 -10.72 15.44 19.56
C ARG A 123 -11.56 15.45 18.28
N PRO A 124 -12.52 16.39 18.11
CA PRO A 124 -13.39 16.44 16.93
C PRO A 124 -12.64 16.75 15.63
N GLU A 125 -11.39 17.19 15.72
CA GLU A 125 -10.48 17.45 14.61
C GLU A 125 -9.84 16.22 13.99
N VAL A 126 -9.82 15.06 14.66
CA VAL A 126 -9.11 13.87 14.18
C VAL A 126 -9.70 13.42 12.85
N LEU A 127 -8.91 13.50 11.77
CA LEU A 127 -9.35 13.17 10.41
C LEU A 127 -9.14 11.70 10.10
N PHE A 128 -8.01 11.14 10.50
CA PHE A 128 -7.64 9.74 10.34
C PHE A 128 -6.71 9.30 11.47
N ILE A 129 -6.48 7.99 11.53
CA ILE A 129 -5.63 7.35 12.55
C ILE A 129 -4.68 6.33 11.91
N ASP A 130 -3.64 5.99 12.66
CA ASP A 130 -2.69 4.91 12.38
C ASP A 130 -2.05 4.43 13.70
N VAL A 131 -1.16 3.44 13.68
CA VAL A 131 -0.32 3.02 14.80
C VAL A 131 1.14 3.09 14.38
N ALA A 132 1.98 3.76 15.17
CA ALA A 132 3.43 3.77 14.96
C ALA A 132 4.16 3.26 16.20
N ASN A 133 5.22 2.50 16.00
CA ASN A 133 6.19 2.22 17.05
C ASN A 133 7.09 3.44 17.27
N ILE A 134 6.91 4.11 18.40
CA ILE A 134 7.68 5.29 18.79
C ILE A 134 8.41 5.00 20.10
N ASN A 135 9.74 5.05 20.07
CA ASN A 135 10.59 4.67 21.21
C ASN A 135 10.31 3.25 21.74
N GLY A 136 10.12 2.29 20.84
CA GLY A 136 9.91 0.88 21.21
C GLY A 136 8.50 0.58 21.72
N ARG A 137 7.53 1.48 21.52
CA ARG A 137 6.15 1.33 21.97
C ARG A 137 5.17 1.74 20.89
N ASP A 138 4.13 0.95 20.71
CA ASP A 138 3.07 1.29 19.78
C ASP A 138 2.25 2.47 20.32
N ARG A 139 2.02 3.46 19.47
CA ARG A 139 1.28 4.67 19.78
C ARG A 139 0.16 4.83 18.78
N LEU A 140 -1.06 5.11 19.27
CA LEU A 140 -2.17 5.51 18.40
C LEU A 140 -1.86 6.90 17.84
N ILE A 141 -1.64 6.96 16.54
CA ILE A 141 -1.40 8.19 15.80
C ILE A 141 -2.75 8.78 15.38
N THR A 142 -2.87 10.09 15.55
CA THR A 142 -4.03 10.86 15.11
C THR A 142 -3.56 12.02 14.27
N TYR A 143 -4.17 12.20 13.10
CA TYR A 143 -3.93 13.37 12.27
C TYR A 143 -5.05 14.40 12.46
N GLU A 144 -4.66 15.62 12.79
CA GLU A 144 -5.55 16.77 13.00
C GLU A 144 -4.99 17.92 12.17
N ARG A 145 -5.80 18.58 11.31
CA ARG A 145 -5.47 19.84 10.58
C ARG A 145 -3.99 20.27 10.65
N ASP A 146 -3.15 19.70 9.79
CA ASP A 146 -1.73 20.04 9.64
C ASP A 146 -0.77 19.50 10.72
N ARG A 147 -1.19 18.53 11.55
CA ARG A 147 -0.32 17.93 12.58
C ARG A 147 -0.60 16.47 12.84
N LEU A 148 0.48 15.74 13.08
CA LEU A 148 0.45 14.43 13.69
C LEU A 148 0.58 14.55 15.20
N ASN A 149 -0.24 13.78 15.90
CA ASN A 149 -0.17 13.62 17.34
C ASN A 149 -0.18 12.13 17.65
N TRP A 150 0.30 11.75 18.83
CA TRP A 150 -0.06 10.47 19.42
C TRP A 150 -1.00 10.66 20.61
N TYR A 151 -1.90 9.70 20.80
CA TYR A 151 -2.83 9.65 21.92
C TYR A 151 -2.29 8.74 23.04
N ASP A 152 -2.26 9.27 24.26
CA ASP A 152 -1.92 8.53 25.47
C ASP A 152 -3.19 8.00 26.15
N PRO A 153 -3.43 6.68 26.16
CA PRO A 153 -4.62 6.10 26.80
C PRO A 153 -4.60 6.21 28.33
N GLU A 154 -3.43 6.32 28.97
CA GLU A 154 -3.35 6.41 30.44
C GLU A 154 -3.76 7.80 30.94
N SER A 155 -3.20 8.85 30.34
CA SER A 155 -3.50 10.23 30.70
C SER A 155 -4.69 10.83 29.96
N SER A 156 -5.17 10.15 28.91
CA SER A 156 -6.18 10.66 27.96
C SER A 156 -5.78 12.00 27.32
N THR A 157 -4.51 12.13 26.96
CA THR A 157 -3.99 13.35 26.33
C THR A 157 -3.43 13.08 24.94
N HIS A 158 -3.34 14.13 24.10
CA HIS A 158 -2.67 14.05 22.80
C HIS A 158 -1.37 14.84 22.88
N HIS A 159 -0.30 14.24 22.38
CA HIS A 159 1.03 14.82 22.31
C HIS A 159 1.41 15.06 20.86
N VAL A 160 1.89 16.27 20.55
CA VAL A 160 2.30 16.64 19.19
C VAL A 160 3.56 15.85 18.80
N LEU A 161 3.58 15.32 17.58
CA LEU A 161 4.73 14.64 16.98
C LEU A 161 5.43 15.51 15.93
N ALA A 162 4.66 15.98 14.93
CA ALA A 162 5.18 16.76 13.82
C ALA A 162 4.10 17.67 13.23
N GLU A 163 4.49 18.83 12.72
CA GLU A 163 3.64 19.68 11.89
C GLU A 163 3.76 19.22 10.42
N VAL A 164 2.67 18.70 9.88
CA VAL A 164 2.60 18.12 8.52
C VAL A 164 1.40 18.72 7.80
N PRO A 165 1.59 19.80 7.01
CA PRO A 165 0.51 20.56 6.37
C PRO A 165 -0.04 19.84 5.13
N SER A 166 -0.51 18.61 5.32
CA SER A 166 -1.09 17.79 4.28
C SER A 166 -2.50 18.25 3.94
N ASN A 167 -2.78 18.36 2.64
CA ASN A 167 -4.13 18.59 2.15
C ASN A 167 -4.95 17.30 1.96
N PHE A 168 -4.44 16.14 2.40
CA PHE A 168 -5.14 14.87 2.31
C PHE A 168 -6.48 14.94 3.04
N LYS A 169 -7.53 14.57 2.31
CA LYS A 169 -8.87 14.46 2.87
C LYS A 169 -9.34 13.02 2.67
N PRO A 170 -9.67 12.32 3.75
CA PRO A 170 -10.37 11.05 3.66
C PRO A 170 -11.54 11.13 2.67
N PRO A 171 -11.60 10.28 1.64
CA PRO A 171 -12.57 10.41 0.56
C PRO A 171 -14.00 10.09 0.99
N ARG A 172 -14.20 9.44 2.14
CA ARG A 172 -15.52 9.12 2.70
C ARG A 172 -15.81 9.94 3.93
N SER A 173 -17.02 10.50 3.98
CA SER A 173 -17.51 11.25 5.14
C SER A 173 -18.22 10.35 6.15
N GLY A 174 -18.10 10.68 7.43
CA GLY A 174 -18.74 9.95 8.52
C GLY A 174 -17.98 8.71 8.98
N GLU A 175 -16.67 8.66 8.74
CA GLU A 175 -15.74 7.68 9.32
C GLU A 175 -14.45 8.38 9.77
N ILE A 176 -13.65 7.67 10.58
CA ILE A 176 -12.27 8.03 10.91
C ILE A 176 -11.41 6.88 10.42
N PRO A 177 -10.90 6.93 9.19
CA PRO A 177 -10.30 5.76 8.61
C PRO A 177 -8.90 5.51 9.14
N HIS A 178 -8.44 4.29 8.94
CA HIS A 178 -7.03 3.96 9.05
C HIS A 178 -6.34 4.41 7.74
N VAL A 179 -5.36 5.30 7.86
CA VAL A 179 -4.48 5.67 6.73
C VAL A 179 -3.10 5.19 7.15
N ASP A 180 -2.59 4.18 6.44
CA ASP A 180 -1.30 3.53 6.70
C ASP A 180 -0.18 4.49 6.29
N ILE A 181 0.24 5.36 7.20
CA ILE A 181 1.27 6.38 6.98
C ILE A 181 2.57 6.01 7.67
N THR A 182 2.66 4.83 8.27
CA THR A 182 3.76 4.42 9.15
C THR A 182 4.55 3.27 8.56
N ARG A 183 5.86 3.46 8.42
CA ARG A 183 6.78 2.42 7.92
C ARG A 183 8.22 2.82 8.19
N ASP A 184 9.08 1.85 8.50
CA ASP A 184 10.52 2.01 8.52
C ASP A 184 11.05 2.14 7.08
N VAL A 185 11.16 3.38 6.57
CA VAL A 185 11.57 3.61 5.17
C VAL A 185 13.07 3.75 5.02
N ASN A 186 13.78 3.91 6.12
CA ASN A 186 15.20 4.20 6.17
C ASN A 186 16.02 3.00 6.73
N ALA A 187 15.34 1.88 7.00
CA ALA A 187 15.85 0.61 7.52
C ALA A 187 16.54 0.71 8.90
N ASP A 188 16.09 1.63 9.75
CA ASP A 188 16.65 1.86 11.09
C ASP A 188 15.90 1.15 12.24
N LYS A 189 14.87 0.37 11.89
CA LYS A 189 13.96 -0.39 12.76
C LYS A 189 13.00 0.46 13.58
N ARG A 190 12.73 1.70 13.17
CA ARG A 190 11.70 2.56 13.76
C ARG A 190 10.72 2.96 12.67
N ASP A 191 9.46 3.15 13.06
CA ASP A 191 8.46 3.62 12.12
C ASP A 191 8.66 5.11 11.83
N ASP A 192 8.75 5.45 10.54
CA ASP A 192 8.74 6.80 10.02
C ASP A 192 7.34 7.19 9.55
N PHE A 193 7.14 8.48 9.25
CA PHE A 193 5.89 8.97 8.68
C PHE A 193 6.02 9.28 7.20
N VAL A 194 5.06 8.77 6.41
CA VAL A 194 4.86 9.08 4.99
C VAL A 194 3.41 9.48 4.76
N VAL A 195 3.13 10.78 4.89
CA VAL A 195 1.78 11.34 4.80
C VAL A 195 1.48 11.81 3.39
N PRO A 196 0.43 11.31 2.73
CA PRO A 196 0.10 11.71 1.37
C PRO A 196 -0.30 13.18 1.24
N ASP A 197 -0.06 13.77 0.08
CA ASP A 197 -0.48 15.12 -0.31
C ASP A 197 -0.72 15.18 -1.82
N SER A 198 -1.51 16.14 -2.30
CA SER A 198 -1.82 16.29 -3.73
C SER A 198 -0.60 16.43 -4.65
N ASP A 199 0.50 16.95 -4.13
CA ASP A 199 1.75 17.24 -4.84
C ASP A 199 2.95 16.47 -4.26
N GLY A 200 2.72 15.32 -3.62
CA GLY A 200 3.78 14.40 -3.18
C GLY A 200 3.46 13.70 -1.86
N PHE A 201 4.49 13.34 -1.11
CA PHE A 201 4.39 12.73 0.20
C PHE A 201 5.26 13.50 1.19
N TRP A 202 4.69 13.84 2.34
CA TRP A 202 5.45 14.36 3.46
C TRP A 202 6.14 13.20 4.18
N VAL A 203 7.47 13.19 4.15
CA VAL A 203 8.30 12.17 4.79
C VAL A 203 8.98 12.79 6.01
N SER A 204 8.87 12.12 7.16
CA SER A 204 9.46 12.57 8.42
C SER A 204 10.01 11.37 9.18
N ILE A 205 11.30 11.41 9.48
CA ILE A 205 12.07 10.29 10.00
C ILE A 205 12.10 10.30 11.52
N GLN A 206 11.90 9.14 12.14
CA GLN A 206 11.97 9.01 13.59
C GLN A 206 13.43 8.94 14.05
N MET A 207 13.81 9.88 14.91
CA MET A 207 15.12 9.95 15.52
C MET A 207 15.26 8.96 16.68
N ASN A 208 16.49 8.67 17.11
CA ASN A 208 16.78 7.72 18.19
C ASN A 208 16.16 8.07 19.56
N ASP A 209 15.73 9.31 19.77
CA ASP A 209 15.04 9.76 20.99
C ASP A 209 13.51 9.79 20.83
N GLY A 210 12.98 9.32 19.68
CA GLY A 210 11.57 9.28 19.32
C GLY A 210 10.97 10.63 18.93
N THR A 211 11.81 11.67 18.79
CA THR A 211 11.43 12.87 18.06
C THR A 211 11.43 12.60 16.57
N PHE A 212 10.83 13.50 15.78
CA PHE A 212 10.74 13.39 14.34
C PHE A 212 11.50 14.53 13.67
N ALA A 213 12.24 14.20 12.61
CA ALA A 213 12.90 15.20 11.77
C ALA A 213 11.87 16.12 11.08
N ASP A 214 12.28 17.34 10.75
CA ASP A 214 11.43 18.28 10.00
C ASP A 214 10.93 17.60 8.71
N PRO A 215 9.59 17.55 8.48
CA PRO A 215 9.05 16.85 7.32
C PRO A 215 9.52 17.46 6.01
N VAL A 216 9.91 16.60 5.07
CA VAL A 216 10.27 16.97 3.70
C VAL A 216 9.24 16.43 2.72
N LYS A 217 8.97 17.15 1.62
CA LYS A 217 8.03 16.72 0.60
C LYS A 217 8.78 16.03 -0.54
N LEU A 218 8.48 14.75 -0.78
CA LEU A 218 9.15 13.89 -1.77
C LEU A 218 8.15 13.32 -2.77
N GLY A 219 8.67 12.88 -3.92
CA GLY A 219 7.90 12.22 -4.96
C GLY A 219 6.99 13.14 -5.78
N PRO A 220 6.38 12.59 -6.84
CA PRO A 220 5.57 13.36 -7.77
C PRO A 220 4.16 13.62 -7.23
N PRO A 221 3.41 14.56 -7.83
CA PRO A 221 1.99 14.73 -7.56
C PRO A 221 1.21 13.45 -7.73
N THR A 222 0.31 13.16 -6.78
CA THR A 222 -0.51 11.96 -6.79
C THR A 222 -1.99 12.33 -6.66
N GLU A 223 -2.83 11.69 -7.47
CA GLU A 223 -4.28 11.80 -7.29
C GLU A 223 -4.65 11.13 -5.94
N MET A 224 -5.41 11.82 -5.08
CA MET A 224 -5.76 11.28 -3.76
C MET A 224 -6.74 10.11 -3.85
N GLU A 225 -7.58 10.06 -4.90
CA GLU A 225 -8.49 8.94 -5.22
C GLU A 225 -7.74 7.64 -5.55
N ARG A 226 -6.42 7.73 -5.65
CA ARG A 226 -5.51 6.68 -6.09
C ARG A 226 -4.88 5.96 -4.88
N ILE A 227 -5.11 6.46 -3.65
CA ILE A 227 -4.71 5.87 -2.36
C ILE A 227 -5.79 4.87 -1.85
N LEU A 228 -6.65 4.40 -2.74
CA LEU A 228 -7.73 3.47 -2.44
C LEU A 228 -7.19 2.02 -2.48
N GLY A 229 -6.81 1.49 -1.32
CA GLY A 229 -6.42 0.11 -1.06
C GLY A 229 -7.62 -0.79 -0.72
N ALA A 230 -7.49 -2.10 -0.94
CA ALA A 230 -8.56 -2.97 -1.47
C ALA A 230 -9.49 -3.67 -0.46
N ASP A 231 -9.54 -3.28 0.82
CA ASP A 231 -10.45 -3.90 1.82
C ASP A 231 -11.61 -2.99 2.27
N GLY A 232 -11.63 -1.74 1.78
CA GLY A 232 -12.69 -0.78 2.04
C GLY A 232 -12.64 -0.10 3.42
N TYR A 233 -11.63 -0.38 4.26
CA TYR A 233 -11.45 0.21 5.59
C TYR A 233 -10.09 0.89 5.80
N ARG A 234 -9.08 0.56 4.98
CA ARG A 234 -7.73 1.14 5.04
C ARG A 234 -7.39 1.94 3.78
N TYR A 235 -6.75 3.09 3.95
CA TYR A 235 -6.13 3.84 2.86
C TYR A 235 -4.63 3.58 2.90
N ASP A 236 -4.11 3.01 1.83
CA ASP A 236 -2.75 2.50 1.75
C ASP A 236 -1.98 3.29 0.67
N PRO A 237 -1.13 4.26 1.06
CA PRO A 237 -0.29 5.03 0.14
C PRO A 237 0.89 4.25 -0.43
N TRP A 238 1.24 3.12 0.16
CA TRP A 238 2.28 2.21 -0.31
C TRP A 238 1.81 1.37 -1.49
N SER A 239 0.51 1.08 -1.55
CA SER A 239 -0.10 0.34 -2.66
C SER A 239 -0.03 1.09 -4.01
N GLN A 240 -0.10 0.31 -5.10
CA GLN A 240 -0.15 0.80 -6.48
C GLN A 240 1.10 1.55 -6.94
N SER A 241 2.27 0.94 -6.73
CA SER A 241 3.48 1.32 -7.48
C SER A 241 3.98 2.75 -7.24
N ARG A 242 3.69 3.31 -6.07
CA ARG A 242 3.97 4.72 -5.76
C ARG A 242 5.31 4.96 -5.10
N ILE A 243 5.61 4.14 -4.10
CA ILE A 243 6.78 4.31 -3.24
C ILE A 243 7.47 2.95 -3.19
N TYR A 244 8.74 2.93 -3.60
CA TYR A 244 9.60 1.77 -3.51
C TYR A 244 10.80 2.08 -2.65
N GLU A 245 11.26 1.05 -1.96
CA GLU A 245 12.40 1.07 -1.05
C GLU A 245 13.49 0.23 -1.69
N VAL A 246 14.54 0.89 -2.22
CA VAL A 246 15.58 0.24 -3.03
C VAL A 246 16.93 0.89 -2.75
N ASP A 247 17.99 0.10 -2.57
CA ASP A 247 19.37 0.61 -2.59
C ASP A 247 19.80 0.91 -4.04
N TYR A 248 19.44 2.09 -4.54
CA TYR A 248 19.67 2.46 -5.94
C TYR A 248 21.14 2.75 -6.20
N ASN A 249 21.81 3.41 -5.27
CA ASN A 249 23.20 3.84 -5.43
C ASN A 249 24.24 2.77 -4.98
N ARG A 250 23.77 1.69 -4.33
CA ARG A 250 24.55 0.57 -3.80
C ARG A 250 25.49 0.96 -2.67
N ASP A 251 25.04 1.84 -1.78
CA ASP A 251 25.77 2.24 -0.58
C ASP A 251 25.35 1.47 0.68
N GLY A 252 24.42 0.52 0.53
CA GLY A 252 23.88 -0.30 1.61
C GLY A 252 22.74 0.37 2.38
N ARG A 253 22.18 1.47 1.87
CA ARG A 253 21.06 2.21 2.46
C ARG A 253 19.84 2.12 1.54
N THR A 254 18.66 2.27 2.12
CA THR A 254 17.40 2.23 1.37
C THR A 254 17.10 3.60 0.80
N ASP A 255 17.08 3.75 -0.52
CA ASP A 255 16.61 4.96 -1.19
C ASP A 255 15.09 4.89 -1.43
N LEU A 256 14.43 6.05 -1.46
CA LEU A 256 13.01 6.16 -1.82
C LEU A 256 12.86 6.43 -3.32
N VAL A 257 12.13 5.55 -4.00
CA VAL A 257 11.91 5.61 -5.44
C VAL A 257 10.42 5.75 -5.75
N PHE A 258 10.09 6.66 -6.67
CA PHE A 258 8.72 6.94 -7.09
C PHE A 258 8.59 6.79 -8.61
N TRP A 259 7.50 6.19 -9.09
CA TRP A 259 7.17 6.23 -10.51
C TRP A 259 6.50 7.57 -10.85
N ASN A 260 7.05 8.31 -11.82
CA ASN A 260 6.52 9.57 -12.32
C ASN A 260 6.32 9.49 -13.84
N GLU A 261 5.13 9.04 -14.24
CA GLU A 261 4.62 8.94 -15.61
C GLU A 261 5.47 8.13 -16.62
N ASP A 262 6.70 8.55 -16.91
CA ASP A 262 7.63 7.96 -17.88
C ASP A 262 9.02 7.61 -17.30
N HIS A 263 9.29 7.99 -16.05
CA HIS A 263 10.56 7.74 -15.38
C HIS A 263 10.39 7.46 -13.88
N PHE A 264 11.45 6.98 -13.25
CA PHE A 264 11.55 6.88 -11.81
C PHE A 264 12.30 8.08 -11.22
N GLU A 265 11.79 8.62 -10.12
CA GLU A 265 12.45 9.63 -9.28
C GLU A 265 13.04 8.95 -8.03
N VAL A 266 14.32 9.19 -7.75
CA VAL A 266 15.07 8.57 -6.64
C VAL A 266 15.54 9.63 -5.68
N HIS A 267 15.05 9.59 -4.45
CA HIS A 267 15.52 10.40 -3.34
C HIS A 267 16.49 9.57 -2.50
N LEU A 268 17.77 9.96 -2.53
CA LEU A 268 18.81 9.18 -1.86
C LEU A 268 18.74 9.36 -0.35
N GLN A 269 18.96 8.27 0.38
CA GLN A 269 19.18 8.31 1.82
C GLN A 269 20.62 8.77 2.12
N ASP A 270 20.81 9.60 3.13
CA ASP A 270 22.11 10.07 3.58
C ASP A 270 22.64 9.30 4.80
N GLU A 271 23.81 9.71 5.30
CA GLU A 271 24.46 9.07 6.44
C GLU A 271 23.63 9.09 7.73
N SER A 272 22.76 10.10 7.87
CA SER A 272 21.90 10.34 9.02
C SER A 272 20.54 9.64 8.91
N GLY A 273 20.26 8.98 7.78
CA GLY A 273 19.00 8.33 7.50
C GLY A 273 17.91 9.26 6.94
N LEU A 274 18.29 10.47 6.49
CA LEU A 274 17.39 11.44 5.89
C LEU A 274 17.46 11.38 4.37
N PHE A 275 16.42 11.88 3.69
CA PHE A 275 16.31 11.80 2.23
C PHE A 275 16.60 13.13 1.53
N THR A 276 17.34 13.07 0.42
CA THR A 276 17.66 14.27 -0.37
C THR A 276 16.43 14.78 -1.14
N LEU A 277 16.19 16.09 -1.13
CA LEU A 277 15.08 16.71 -1.89
C LEU A 277 15.27 16.63 -3.42
N ASN A 278 16.51 16.68 -3.90
CA ASN A 278 16.80 16.66 -5.33
C ASN A 278 16.83 15.22 -5.84
N ALA A 279 15.78 14.79 -6.52
CA ALA A 279 15.71 13.45 -7.08
C ALA A 279 16.75 13.23 -8.19
N LYS A 280 17.38 12.05 -8.19
CA LYS A 280 17.97 11.47 -9.40
C LYS A 280 16.86 10.82 -10.23
N THR A 281 17.09 10.60 -11.51
CA THR A 281 16.09 9.95 -12.37
C THR A 281 16.68 8.84 -13.23
N PHE A 282 15.85 7.85 -13.53
CA PHE A 282 16.16 6.79 -14.49
C PHE A 282 14.90 6.31 -15.21
N THR A 283 15.07 5.64 -16.35
CA THR A 283 13.95 5.18 -17.19
C THR A 283 14.02 3.68 -17.41
N THR A 284 12.90 3.08 -17.79
CA THR A 284 12.83 1.68 -18.21
C THR A 284 12.41 1.57 -19.67
N ASN A 285 12.93 0.55 -20.35
CA ASN A 285 12.46 0.16 -21.68
C ASN A 285 11.38 -0.93 -21.63
N VAL A 286 11.03 -1.41 -20.44
CA VAL A 286 9.95 -2.38 -20.25
C VAL A 286 8.63 -1.65 -20.44
N ALA A 287 7.87 -2.06 -21.45
CA ALA A 287 6.57 -1.47 -21.70
C ALA A 287 5.55 -1.91 -20.64
N PHE A 288 4.63 -1.04 -20.27
CA PHE A 288 3.42 -1.36 -19.51
C PHE A 288 2.37 -0.29 -19.82
N ASP A 289 1.10 -0.60 -19.56
CA ASP A 289 -0.04 0.25 -19.93
C ASP A 289 -0.37 1.27 -18.84
N SER A 290 -0.07 0.95 -17.58
CA SER A 290 -0.35 1.81 -16.42
C SER A 290 0.46 1.40 -15.19
N ASP A 291 0.45 2.25 -14.17
CA ASP A 291 0.87 1.99 -12.80
C ASP A 291 -0.34 1.77 -11.84
N ARG A 292 -1.55 1.61 -12.40
CA ARG A 292 -2.81 1.45 -11.65
C ARG A 292 -3.42 0.07 -11.86
N LEU A 293 -3.39 -0.76 -10.83
CA LEU A 293 -4.07 -2.05 -10.86
C LEU A 293 -5.59 -1.90 -11.06
N SER A 294 -6.19 -0.86 -10.49
CA SER A 294 -7.62 -0.58 -10.61
C SER A 294 -8.10 -0.37 -12.05
N LEU A 295 -7.24 0.06 -12.98
CA LEU A 295 -7.64 0.20 -14.39
C LEU A 295 -7.91 -1.16 -15.05
N LEU A 296 -7.31 -2.23 -14.55
CA LEU A 296 -7.60 -3.61 -14.99
C LEU A 296 -8.98 -4.09 -14.54
N THR A 297 -9.69 -3.34 -13.69
CA THR A 297 -11.08 -3.62 -13.30
C THR A 297 -12.10 -2.92 -14.20
N THR A 298 -11.63 -2.17 -15.21
CA THR A 298 -12.48 -1.43 -16.16
C THR A 298 -12.31 -1.98 -17.58
N ALA A 299 -13.33 -1.84 -18.43
CA ALA A 299 -13.34 -2.34 -19.81
C ALA A 299 -13.10 -3.87 -19.92
N ASP A 300 -12.28 -4.32 -20.87
CA ASP A 300 -12.05 -5.74 -21.18
C ASP A 300 -11.24 -6.47 -20.09
N MET A 301 -10.84 -5.81 -18.99
CA MET A 301 -10.07 -6.38 -17.87
C MET A 301 -8.78 -7.08 -18.33
N THR A 302 -8.02 -6.41 -19.19
CA THR A 302 -6.71 -6.88 -19.67
C THR A 302 -5.73 -5.73 -19.70
N GLY A 303 -4.46 -6.00 -19.45
CA GLY A 303 -3.40 -5.01 -19.52
C GLY A 303 -2.18 -5.41 -18.71
N ARG A 304 -1.14 -4.58 -18.82
CA ARG A 304 0.13 -4.70 -18.11
C ARG A 304 0.29 -3.51 -17.18
N VAL A 305 0.53 -3.77 -15.91
CA VAL A 305 0.60 -2.77 -14.85
C VAL A 305 1.93 -2.89 -14.14
N LEU A 306 2.64 -1.77 -14.00
CA LEU A 306 3.78 -1.71 -13.08
C LEU A 306 3.29 -2.14 -11.69
N HIS A 307 3.97 -3.10 -11.09
CA HIS A 307 3.52 -3.72 -9.84
C HIS A 307 4.51 -3.49 -8.69
N ALA A 308 5.78 -3.80 -8.91
CA ALA A 308 6.81 -3.68 -7.88
C ALA A 308 8.17 -3.33 -8.48
N LEU A 309 9.03 -2.79 -7.63
CA LEU A 309 10.47 -2.63 -7.85
C LEU A 309 11.17 -3.17 -6.60
N ALA A 310 11.89 -4.28 -6.75
CA ALA A 310 12.42 -5.06 -5.62
C ALA A 310 13.49 -6.04 -6.08
N ASP A 311 14.53 -6.28 -5.27
CA ASP A 311 15.45 -7.39 -5.52
C ASP A 311 14.74 -8.72 -5.24
N LEU A 312 14.52 -9.53 -6.29
CA LEU A 312 13.84 -10.83 -6.18
C LEU A 312 14.81 -12.00 -6.36
N ASN A 313 16.01 -11.76 -6.86
CA ASN A 313 17.01 -12.80 -7.15
C ASN A 313 18.18 -12.80 -6.14
N GLY A 314 18.24 -11.81 -5.25
CA GLY A 314 19.23 -11.66 -4.19
C GLY A 314 20.58 -11.11 -4.66
N ASP A 315 20.65 -10.45 -5.83
CA ASP A 315 21.89 -9.90 -6.38
C ASP A 315 22.23 -8.48 -5.88
N GLY A 316 21.36 -7.90 -5.04
CA GLY A 316 21.49 -6.56 -4.49
C GLY A 316 21.07 -5.46 -5.46
N ILE A 317 20.40 -5.78 -6.57
CA ILE A 317 19.88 -4.84 -7.56
C ILE A 317 18.37 -5.04 -7.65
N ALA A 318 17.62 -3.95 -7.64
CA ALA A 318 16.17 -4.08 -7.79
C ALA A 318 15.79 -4.60 -9.19
N ASP A 319 14.81 -5.51 -9.19
CA ASP A 319 14.13 -6.04 -10.36
C ASP A 319 12.78 -5.36 -10.57
N LEU A 320 12.37 -5.25 -11.83
CA LEU A 320 11.08 -4.65 -12.20
C LEU A 320 10.03 -5.74 -12.37
N VAL A 321 8.90 -5.59 -11.67
CA VAL A 321 7.78 -6.53 -11.74
C VAL A 321 6.60 -5.89 -12.44
N ILE A 322 6.13 -6.52 -13.50
CA ILE A 322 4.92 -6.15 -14.23
C ILE A 322 3.83 -7.18 -13.96
N PHE A 323 2.71 -6.74 -13.40
CA PHE A 323 1.51 -7.55 -13.33
C PHE A 323 0.75 -7.49 -14.66
N LYS A 324 0.41 -8.63 -15.22
CA LYS A 324 -0.34 -8.71 -16.47
C LYS A 324 -1.61 -9.52 -16.28
N LEU A 325 -2.72 -8.95 -16.70
CA LEU A 325 -4.02 -9.62 -16.80
C LEU A 325 -4.38 -9.82 -18.27
N SER A 326 -4.79 -11.01 -18.64
CA SER A 326 -5.12 -11.39 -20.02
C SER A 326 -6.26 -12.39 -20.06
N GLY A 327 -6.94 -12.50 -21.21
CA GLY A 327 -8.08 -13.40 -21.43
C GLY A 327 -9.31 -12.66 -21.97
N GLU A 328 -10.10 -13.31 -22.82
CA GLU A 328 -11.26 -12.69 -23.49
C GLU A 328 -12.50 -12.63 -22.58
N ASP A 329 -12.73 -13.70 -21.81
CA ASP A 329 -13.88 -13.87 -20.92
C ASP A 329 -13.40 -14.03 -19.47
N ILE A 330 -14.27 -13.75 -18.49
CA ILE A 330 -13.93 -13.87 -17.06
C ILE A 330 -13.41 -15.27 -16.70
N SER A 331 -13.95 -16.33 -17.30
CA SER A 331 -13.54 -17.73 -17.09
C SER A 331 -12.20 -18.10 -17.73
N LYS A 332 -11.70 -17.28 -18.65
CA LYS A 332 -10.40 -17.46 -19.32
C LYS A 332 -9.37 -16.43 -18.85
N LYS A 333 -9.70 -15.66 -17.81
CA LYS A 333 -8.78 -14.70 -17.21
C LYS A 333 -7.66 -15.45 -16.54
N HIS A 334 -6.46 -15.02 -16.85
CA HIS A 334 -5.24 -15.48 -16.20
C HIS A 334 -4.35 -14.27 -15.97
N SER A 335 -3.65 -14.32 -14.85
CA SER A 335 -2.68 -13.31 -14.45
C SER A 335 -1.28 -13.89 -14.51
N ASN A 336 -0.29 -13.02 -14.71
CA ASN A 336 1.08 -13.36 -14.41
C ASN A 336 1.86 -12.15 -13.91
N TYR A 337 2.88 -12.42 -13.12
CA TYR A 337 3.93 -11.47 -12.79
C TYR A 337 5.10 -11.73 -13.71
N GLU A 338 5.41 -10.77 -14.57
CA GLU A 338 6.57 -10.73 -15.45
C GLU A 338 7.69 -9.97 -14.72
N VAL A 339 8.77 -10.68 -14.37
CA VAL A 339 9.95 -10.12 -13.71
C VAL A 339 11.03 -9.84 -14.75
N HIS A 340 11.57 -8.63 -14.70
CA HIS A 340 12.66 -8.16 -15.54
C HIS A 340 13.84 -7.81 -14.64
N PHE A 341 14.92 -8.57 -14.74
CA PHE A 341 16.06 -8.42 -13.85
C PHE A 341 16.77 -7.08 -14.07
N GLY A 342 17.16 -6.48 -12.95
CA GLY A 342 17.96 -5.27 -12.92
C GLY A 342 19.42 -5.55 -13.28
N ALA A 343 20.05 -4.58 -13.91
CA ALA A 343 21.49 -4.59 -14.14
C ALA A 343 22.07 -3.20 -13.88
N PRO A 344 23.28 -3.10 -13.32
CA PRO A 344 23.89 -1.83 -13.03
C PRO A 344 24.43 -1.22 -14.32
N THR A 345 24.29 0.09 -14.44
CA THR A 345 24.87 0.87 -15.54
C THR A 345 26.16 1.55 -15.09
N PRO A 346 27.08 1.93 -16.00
CA PRO A 346 28.35 2.57 -15.63
C PRO A 346 28.22 3.89 -14.87
N ASN A 347 27.08 4.58 -14.97
CA ASN A 347 26.79 5.82 -14.24
C ASN A 347 26.06 5.56 -12.89
N GLY A 348 25.95 4.29 -12.46
CA GLY A 348 25.33 3.91 -11.18
C GLY A 348 23.80 3.92 -11.19
N SER A 349 23.18 3.87 -12.37
CA SER A 349 21.73 3.69 -12.52
C SER A 349 21.37 2.21 -12.74
N ILE A 350 20.07 1.89 -12.75
CA ILE A 350 19.55 0.54 -13.01
C ILE A 350 18.93 0.50 -14.41
N VAL A 351 19.22 -0.56 -15.16
CA VAL A 351 18.54 -0.88 -16.42
C VAL A 351 17.89 -2.25 -16.30
N PHE A 352 16.72 -2.42 -16.90
CA PHE A 352 16.00 -3.71 -16.89
C PHE A 352 16.06 -4.37 -18.26
N SER A 353 16.14 -5.71 -18.27
CA SER A 353 15.95 -6.50 -19.47
C SER A 353 14.60 -6.21 -20.13
N ARG A 354 14.56 -6.10 -21.46
CA ARG A 354 13.27 -6.01 -22.18
C ARG A 354 12.56 -7.35 -22.22
N ASP A 355 13.32 -8.43 -22.21
CA ASP A 355 12.79 -9.78 -22.18
C ASP A 355 12.40 -10.11 -20.74
N VAL A 356 11.39 -10.97 -20.59
CA VAL A 356 10.96 -11.45 -19.28
C VAL A 356 11.95 -12.52 -18.83
N ASP A 357 12.62 -12.29 -17.70
CA ASP A 357 13.62 -13.22 -17.16
C ASP A 357 12.96 -14.31 -16.31
N LEU A 358 11.94 -13.94 -15.54
CA LEU A 358 11.15 -14.86 -14.71
C LEU A 358 9.66 -14.55 -14.81
N LYS A 359 8.84 -15.59 -14.84
CA LYS A 359 7.38 -15.46 -14.93
C LYS A 359 6.69 -16.32 -13.88
N PHE A 360 5.90 -15.69 -13.02
CA PHE A 360 4.96 -16.39 -12.15
C PHE A 360 3.59 -16.41 -12.83
N GLN A 361 3.08 -17.58 -13.17
CA GLN A 361 1.80 -17.76 -13.83
C GLN A 361 0.89 -18.63 -12.97
N SER A 362 -0.38 -18.24 -12.86
CA SER A 362 -1.44 -19.13 -12.41
C SER A 362 -2.24 -19.65 -13.59
N ASP A 363 -2.35 -20.96 -13.68
CA ASP A 363 -3.34 -21.59 -14.55
C ASP A 363 -4.67 -21.61 -13.78
N GLU A 364 -5.76 -21.21 -14.45
CA GLU A 364 -7.15 -21.25 -13.96
C GLU A 364 -7.49 -20.34 -12.75
N LYS A 365 -6.52 -19.66 -12.15
CA LYS A 365 -6.73 -18.70 -11.04
C LYS A 365 -6.29 -17.29 -11.41
N ILE A 366 -6.89 -16.29 -10.78
CA ILE A 366 -6.41 -14.91 -10.85
C ILE A 366 -5.59 -14.63 -9.61
N GLN A 367 -4.30 -14.37 -9.78
CA GLN A 367 -3.41 -13.80 -8.76
C GLN A 367 -3.73 -12.31 -8.66
N LEU A 368 -4.01 -11.83 -7.45
CA LEU A 368 -4.32 -10.42 -7.20
C LEU A 368 -3.33 -9.73 -6.25
N GLY A 369 -2.56 -10.52 -5.50
CA GLY A 369 -1.56 -10.02 -4.58
C GLY A 369 -0.31 -10.86 -4.67
N MET A 370 0.83 -10.18 -4.60
CA MET A 370 2.15 -10.76 -4.47
C MET A 370 2.87 -9.99 -3.37
N ASP A 371 2.86 -10.56 -2.18
CA ASP A 371 3.43 -9.94 -0.99
C ASP A 371 4.76 -10.61 -0.65
N ARG A 372 5.72 -9.80 -0.20
CA ARG A 372 7.04 -10.27 0.22
C ARG A 372 7.08 -10.35 1.73
N HIS A 373 7.45 -11.50 2.28
CA HIS A 373 7.61 -11.68 3.71
C HIS A 373 8.85 -12.54 3.95
N ASP A 374 9.45 -12.47 5.13
CA ASP A 374 10.43 -13.46 5.57
C ASP A 374 9.73 -14.35 6.61
N PHE A 375 8.96 -15.32 6.13
CA PHE A 375 8.13 -16.18 6.99
C PHE A 375 8.99 -17.12 7.83
N ASN A 376 10.17 -17.49 7.34
CA ASN A 376 11.07 -18.44 8.00
C ASN A 376 12.19 -17.74 8.80
N ARG A 377 12.34 -16.42 8.68
CA ARG A 377 13.34 -15.57 9.34
C ARG A 377 14.79 -15.88 8.94
N ASP A 378 15.01 -16.29 7.69
CA ASP A 378 16.35 -16.61 7.18
C ASP A 378 17.04 -15.42 6.49
N GLY A 379 16.34 -14.28 6.37
CA GLY A 379 16.84 -13.06 5.75
C GLY A 379 16.68 -13.04 4.22
N GLN A 380 16.09 -14.07 3.61
CA GLN A 380 15.69 -14.08 2.21
C GLN A 380 14.20 -13.70 2.08
N VAL A 381 13.80 -13.31 0.87
CA VAL A 381 12.40 -12.96 0.58
C VAL A 381 11.61 -14.21 0.23
N ASP A 382 10.59 -14.52 1.03
CA ASP A 382 9.50 -15.42 0.66
C ASP A 382 8.40 -14.67 -0.10
N LEU A 383 7.78 -15.38 -1.06
CA LEU A 383 6.69 -14.85 -1.87
C LEU A 383 5.34 -15.43 -1.45
N MET A 384 4.43 -14.58 -0.98
CA MET A 384 3.03 -14.92 -0.77
C MET A 384 2.21 -14.49 -1.98
N ILE A 385 1.48 -15.42 -2.60
CA ILE A 385 0.60 -15.13 -3.73
C ILE A 385 -0.86 -15.32 -3.31
N THR A 386 -1.63 -14.24 -3.35
CA THR A 386 -3.08 -14.30 -3.12
C THR A 386 -3.79 -14.61 -4.43
N THR A 387 -4.55 -15.71 -4.45
CA THR A 387 -5.31 -16.14 -5.64
C THR A 387 -6.82 -16.12 -5.38
N ILE A 388 -7.57 -15.75 -6.40
CA ILE A 388 -9.02 -15.98 -6.47
C ILE A 388 -9.25 -17.21 -7.33
N ASN A 389 -9.97 -18.18 -6.77
CA ASN A 389 -10.55 -19.27 -7.52
C ASN A 389 -11.88 -18.82 -8.13
N LEU A 390 -12.03 -18.99 -9.45
CA LEU A 390 -13.29 -18.74 -10.13
C LEU A 390 -14.08 -20.05 -10.17
N GLU A 391 -14.78 -20.37 -9.07
CA GLU A 391 -15.74 -21.47 -9.09
C GLU A 391 -17.07 -20.99 -9.68
N PHE A 392 -17.44 -21.59 -10.81
CA PHE A 392 -18.74 -21.38 -11.43
C PHE A 392 -19.74 -22.39 -10.83
N LEU A 393 -20.87 -21.89 -10.30
CA LEU A 393 -22.02 -22.70 -9.91
C LEU A 393 -22.77 -23.26 -11.13
#